data_AF-A0A0H4NUJ8-F1
#
_entry.id   AF-A0A0H4NUJ8-F1
#
_cell.length_a   1.000
_cell.length_b   1.000
_cell.length_c   1.000
_cell.angle_alpha   90.00
_cell.angle_beta   90.00
_cell.angle_gamma   90.00
#
_symmetry.space_group_name_H-M   'P 1'
#
loop_
_entity.id
_entity.type
_entity.pdbx_description
1 polymer ?
#
loop_
_entity_poly.entity_id
_entity_poly.type
_entity_poly.pdbx_seq_one_letter_code
_entity_poly.pdbx_strand_id
1 'polypeptide(L)'
;GVLAHSKAIAGIDAKGVCSIVDFEAINSAIGHMIASVPAATTMDLYNAFSAVVVKPDAPQYLMGTVTPSNAEAAYKAFLEFKDVVKASQR
;
A
#
# COMPACT_ATOMS: atom_id res chain seq x y z
N GLY A 1 -3.07 11.76 5.50
CA GLY A 1 -3.83 10.71 4.79
C GLY A 1 -4.91 11.29 3.89
N VAL A 2 -6.01 11.77 4.48
CA VAL A 2 -7.22 12.22 3.75
C VAL A 2 -6.93 13.30 2.69
N LEU A 3 -6.21 14.37 3.05
CA LEU A 3 -5.90 15.45 2.11
C LEU A 3 -5.07 14.98 0.89
N ALA A 4 -4.13 14.05 1.10
CA ALA A 4 -3.34 13.48 0.01
C ALA A 4 -4.22 12.68 -0.97
N HIS A 5 -5.18 11.90 -0.45
CA HIS A 5 -6.13 11.17 -1.29
C HIS A 5 -7.08 12.12 -2.02
N SER A 6 -7.63 13.13 -1.33
CA SER A 6 -8.53 14.12 -1.94
C SER A 6 -7.85 14.84 -3.11
N LYS A 7 -6.57 15.20 -2.96
CA LYS A 7 -5.78 15.81 -4.03
C LYS A 7 -5.55 14.84 -5.19
N ALA A 8 -5.14 13.60 -4.90
CA ALA A 8 -4.88 12.60 -5.94
C ALA A 8 -6.13 12.28 -6.78
N ILE A 9 -7.30 12.21 -6.14
CA ILE A 9 -8.59 11.97 -6.81
C ILE A 9 -8.93 13.10 -7.79
N ALA A 10 -8.64 14.35 -7.42
CA ALA A 10 -8.90 15.49 -8.29
C ALA A 10 -8.02 15.50 -9.56
N GLY A 11 -6.92 14.74 -9.57
CA GLY A 11 -5.92 14.71 -10.64
C GLY A 11 -5.77 13.37 -11.35
N ILE A 12 -6.75 12.47 -11.29
CA ILE A 12 -6.68 11.17 -11.97
C ILE A 12 -6.71 11.32 -13.50
N ASP A 13 -6.02 10.42 -14.20
CA ASP A 13 -6.08 10.31 -15.66
C ASP A 13 -7.35 9.57 -16.14
N ALA A 14 -7.48 9.41 -17.46
CA ALA A 14 -8.61 8.71 -18.07
C ALA A 14 -8.70 7.20 -17.70
N LYS A 15 -7.65 6.63 -17.10
CA LYS A 15 -7.62 5.25 -16.59
C LYS A 15 -7.86 5.18 -15.08
N GLY A 16 -8.11 6.32 -14.43
CA GLY A 16 -8.32 6.42 -12.99
C GLY A 16 -7.03 6.38 -12.16
N VAL A 17 -5.86 6.60 -12.78
CA VAL A 17 -4.56 6.56 -12.11
C VAL A 17 -4.11 7.98 -11.75
N CYS A 18 -3.65 8.19 -10.52
CA CYS A 18 -3.13 9.49 -10.08
C CYS A 18 -1.72 9.76 -10.61
N SER A 19 -1.26 11.01 -10.48
CA SER A 19 0.14 11.36 -10.79
C SER A 19 1.13 10.62 -9.87
N ILE A 20 2.38 10.45 -10.33
CA ILE A 20 3.44 9.85 -9.49
C ILE A 20 3.70 10.65 -8.21
N VAL A 21 3.64 11.99 -8.29
CA VAL A 21 3.82 12.88 -7.14
C VAL A 21 2.72 12.67 -6.10
N ASP A 22 1.48 12.48 -6.53
CA ASP A 22 0.37 12.23 -5.61
C ASP A 22 0.39 10.80 -5.07
N PHE A 23 0.86 9.82 -5.84
CA PHE A 23 1.08 8.45 -5.37
C PHE A 23 2.14 8.40 -4.25
N GLU A 24 3.26 9.09 -4.42
CA GLU A 24 4.30 9.24 -3.39
C GLU A 24 3.76 9.93 -2.13
N ALA A 25 3.00 11.00 -2.29
CA ALA A 25 2.38 11.72 -1.17
C ALA A 25 1.38 10.84 -0.40
N ILE A 26 0.60 10.02 -1.10
CA ILE A 26 -0.30 9.04 -0.48
C ILE A 26 0.50 8.01 0.33
N ASN A 27 1.51 7.39 -0.28
CA ASN A 27 2.29 6.34 0.39
C ASN A 27 3.07 6.88 1.60
N SER A 28 3.66 8.07 1.50
CA SER A 28 4.28 8.76 2.63
C SER A 28 3.26 9.00 3.76
N ALA A 29 2.08 9.51 3.44
CA ALA A 29 1.04 9.75 4.43
C ALA A 29 0.55 8.45 5.10
N ILE A 30 0.44 7.34 4.35
CA ILE A 30 0.09 6.02 4.89
C ILE A 30 1.20 5.48 5.78
N GLY A 31 2.46 5.58 5.35
CA GLY A 31 3.61 5.21 6.17
C GLY A 31 3.62 5.91 7.53
N HIS A 32 3.35 7.22 7.57
CA HIS A 32 3.21 7.97 8.82
C HIS A 32 2.02 7.50 9.68
N MET A 33 0.89 7.14 9.07
CA MET A 33 -0.26 6.59 9.81
C MET A 33 0.09 5.23 10.44
N ILE A 34 0.77 4.34 9.71
CA ILE A 34 1.22 3.03 10.24
C ILE A 34 2.26 3.22 11.34
N ALA A 35 3.22 4.14 11.18
CA ALA A 35 4.24 4.44 12.18
C ALA A 35 3.66 5.07 13.46
N SER A 36 2.44 5.61 13.41
CA SER A 36 1.81 6.27 14.57
C SER A 36 1.17 5.31 15.58
N VAL A 37 1.12 4.02 15.28
CA VAL A 37 0.55 2.98 16.14
C VAL A 37 1.57 1.88 16.43
N PRO A 38 1.42 1.11 17.53
CA PRO A 38 2.28 -0.03 17.79
C PRO A 38 2.26 -1.05 16.65
N ALA A 39 3.39 -1.73 16.43
CA ALA A 39 3.51 -2.77 15.41
C ALA A 39 2.43 -3.86 15.53
N ALA A 40 2.07 -4.22 16.77
CA ALA A 40 1.03 -5.21 17.05
C ALA A 40 -0.33 -4.82 16.43
N THR A 41 -0.74 -3.55 16.53
CA THR A 41 -2.00 -3.06 15.94
C THR A 41 -2.02 -3.24 14.41
N THR A 42 -0.88 -3.01 13.74
CA THR A 42 -0.77 -3.24 12.30
C THR A 42 -0.84 -4.73 11.95
N MET A 43 -0.20 -5.58 12.76
CA MET A 43 -0.21 -7.03 12.54
C MET A 43 -1.55 -7.68 12.85
N ASP A 44 -2.28 -7.20 13.86
CA ASP A 44 -3.63 -7.67 14.18
C ASP A 44 -4.59 -7.43 12.99
N LEU A 45 -4.51 -6.24 12.38
CA LEU A 45 -5.25 -5.92 11.17
C LEU A 45 -4.87 -6.84 10.00
N TYR A 46 -3.56 -7.01 9.76
CA TYR A 46 -3.09 -7.91 8.71
C TYR A 46 -3.61 -9.34 8.91
N ASN A 47 -3.54 -9.88 10.12
CA ASN A 47 -4.00 -11.22 10.46
C ASN A 47 -5.52 -11.37 10.27
N ALA A 48 -6.31 -10.38 10.70
CA ALA A 48 -7.76 -10.38 10.51
C ALA A 48 -8.15 -10.41 9.02
N PHE A 49 -7.49 -9.61 8.18
CA PHE A 49 -7.72 -9.64 6.72
C PHE A 49 -7.22 -10.94 6.10
N SER A 50 -6.05 -11.42 6.52
CA SER A 50 -5.46 -12.68 6.06
C SER A 50 -6.39 -13.89 6.28
N ALA A 51 -7.23 -13.86 7.32
CA ALA A 51 -8.21 -14.90 7.60
C ALA A 51 -9.43 -14.90 6.67
N VAL A 52 -9.77 -13.77 6.04
CA VAL A 52 -10.96 -13.65 5.17
C VAL A 52 -10.63 -13.57 3.68
N VAL A 53 -9.38 -13.31 3.32
CA VAL A 53 -8.92 -13.36 1.91
C VAL A 53 -9.00 -14.80 1.39
N VAL A 54 -9.66 -15.00 0.26
CA VAL A 54 -9.73 -16.29 -0.44
C VAL A 54 -8.34 -16.63 -0.99
N LYS A 55 -7.69 -17.62 -0.39
CA LYS A 55 -6.35 -18.09 -0.79
C LYS A 55 -6.44 -19.49 -1.40
N PRO A 56 -5.62 -19.79 -2.43
CA PRO A 56 -4.62 -18.91 -3.04
C PRO A 56 -5.18 -17.97 -4.13
N ASP A 57 -6.47 -18.08 -4.44
CA ASP A 57 -7.04 -17.58 -5.70
C ASP A 57 -7.01 -16.06 -5.85
N ALA A 58 -7.28 -15.28 -4.79
CA ALA A 58 -7.36 -13.83 -4.92
C ALA A 58 -6.00 -13.17 -5.26
N PRO A 59 -4.88 -13.46 -4.56
CA PRO A 59 -3.56 -12.96 -4.96
C PRO A 59 -3.12 -13.42 -6.36
N GLN A 60 -3.39 -14.67 -6.72
CA GLN A 60 -3.02 -15.20 -8.05
C GLN A 60 -3.82 -14.51 -9.17
N TYR A 61 -5.12 -14.30 -8.97
CA TYR A 61 -5.97 -13.58 -9.90
C TYR A 61 -5.46 -12.14 -10.12
N LEU A 62 -5.17 -11.41 -9.04
CA LEU A 62 -4.64 -10.04 -9.13
C LEU A 62 -3.29 -10.00 -9.88
N MET A 63 -2.37 -10.93 -9.59
CA MET A 63 -1.09 -11.03 -10.30
C MET A 63 -1.28 -11.29 -11.81
N GLY A 64 -2.30 -12.07 -12.19
CA GLY A 64 -2.64 -12.33 -13.59
C GLY A 64 -3.24 -11.13 -14.35
N THR A 65 -3.62 -10.06 -13.66
CA THR A 65 -4.22 -8.86 -14.27
C THR A 65 -3.21 -7.75 -14.59
N VAL A 66 -1.94 -7.93 -14.18
CA VAL A 66 -0.86 -6.95 -14.32
C VAL A 66 0.41 -7.60 -14.89
N THR A 67 1.41 -6.79 -15.22
CA THR A 67 2.73 -7.31 -15.61
C THR A 67 3.43 -7.90 -14.38
N PRO A 68 3.77 -9.22 -14.35
CA PRO A 68 4.34 -9.85 -13.17
C PRO A 68 5.63 -9.22 -12.66
N SER A 69 6.56 -8.89 -13.56
CA SER A 69 7.83 -8.25 -13.19
C SER A 69 7.65 -6.88 -12.52
N ASN A 70 6.64 -6.10 -12.94
CA ASN A 70 6.32 -4.82 -12.32
C ASN A 70 5.71 -5.01 -10.92
N ALA A 71 4.85 -6.02 -10.74
CA ALA A 71 4.27 -6.35 -9.45
C ALA A 71 5.31 -6.86 -8.45
N GLU A 72 6.24 -7.71 -8.89
CA GLU A 72 7.37 -8.18 -8.08
C GLU A 72 8.30 -7.04 -7.67
N ALA A 73 8.62 -6.14 -8.61
CA ALA A 73 9.42 -4.95 -8.32
C ALA A 73 8.73 -4.02 -7.30
N ALA A 74 7.42 -3.79 -7.47
CA ALA A 74 6.63 -2.99 -6.54
C ALA A 74 6.57 -3.62 -5.14
N TYR A 75 6.41 -4.94 -5.05
CA TYR A 75 6.41 -5.65 -3.76
C TYR A 75 7.78 -5.61 -3.08
N LYS A 76 8.87 -5.74 -3.84
CA LYS A 76 10.23 -5.57 -3.30
C LYS A 76 10.44 -4.16 -2.74
N ALA A 77 10.03 -3.12 -3.48
CA ALA A 77 10.09 -1.74 -3.01
C ALA A 77 9.23 -1.52 -1.75
N PHE A 78 8.06 -2.17 -1.65
CA PHE A 78 7.24 -2.17 -0.45
C PHE A 78 7.96 -2.80 0.75
N LEU A 79 8.68 -3.92 0.56
CA LEU A 79 9.48 -4.56 1.61
C LEU A 79 10.63 -3.67 2.09
N GLU A 80 11.21 -2.83 1.23
CA GLU A 80 12.22 -1.83 1.63
C GLU A 80 11.56 -0.64 2.36
N PHE A 81 10.44 -0.14 1.84
CA PHE A 81 9.69 0.97 2.45
C PHE A 81 9.19 0.65 3.86
N LYS A 82 8.65 -0.56 4.08
CA LYS A 82 8.14 -0.96 5.40
C LYS A 82 9.23 -1.02 6.48
N ASP A 83 10.50 -1.21 6.11
CA ASP A 83 11.61 -1.14 7.08
C ASP A 83 11.86 0.29 7.57
N VAL A 84 11.75 1.28 6.68
CA VAL A 84 11.83 2.71 7.05
C VAL A 84 10.66 3.12 7.93
N VAL A 85 9.44 2.67 7.59
CA VAL A 85 8.24 2.90 8.42
C VAL A 85 8.41 2.29 9.80
N LYS A 86 8.88 1.04 9.89
CA LYS A 86 9.12 0.34 11.15
C LYS A 86 10.16 1.06 12.01
N ALA A 87 11.23 1.58 11.40
CA ALA A 87 12.26 2.33 12.11
C ALA A 87 11.73 3.65 12.72
N SER A 88 10.66 4.20 12.14
CA SER A 88 10.02 5.44 12.60
C SER A 88 8.79 5.19 13.49
N GLN A 89 8.46 3.93 13.77
CA GLN A 89 7.25 3.53 14.48
C GLN A 89 7.37 3.81 15.99
N ARG A 90 6.29 4.31 16.59
CA ARG A 90 6.21 4.65 18.03
C ARG A 90 5.71 3.49 18.89
#